data_AF-A0A0N0P430-F1
#
_entry.id   AF-A0A0N0P430-F1
#
_cell.length_a   1.000
_cell.length_b   1.000
_cell.length_c   1.000
_cell.angle_alpha   90.00
_cell.angle_beta   90.00
_cell.angle_gamma   90.00
#
_symmetry.space_group_name_H-M   'P 1'
#
loop_
_entity.id
_entity.type
_entity.pdbx_description
1 polymer ?
#
loop_
_entity_poly.entity_id
_entity_poly.type
_entity_poly.pdbx_seq_one_letter_code
_entity_poly.pdbx_strand_id
1 'polypeptide(L)'
;MCAALSPANFQLRNKILSEAAKHVRKTGFTTLALTAALKTIDDQKLKSSTLVHLFSRGFPIALVEYVVKSSNQAVQQELELTFSKDAVVRSIEANLENFLQERFSLPTERDVVEKALLTKIELLRPLAAHWPSAVALECCPSNAPYTAMNLAEFVDTTAYYMERVGALNELLDPARRVLQSKAMASHLQFAGTKDSAGVAASSFLKSFLHGIPLSSGPHAGHSGISPLWFLRRGQLVLLYGTAMSSLLGDVSRNAADTRALTRKAVNTLF
;
A
#
# COMPACT_ATOMS: atom_id res chain seq x y z
N MET A 1 28.01 4.57 6.65
CA MET A 1 27.62 3.24 7.17
C MET A 1 27.07 3.42 8.58
N CYS A 2 25.79 3.19 8.83
CA CYS A 2 25.24 3.25 10.18
C CYS A 2 25.61 1.97 10.92
N ALA A 3 26.25 2.09 12.09
CA ALA A 3 26.41 0.96 13.00
C ALA A 3 25.03 0.32 13.24
N ALA A 4 24.92 -0.99 12.98
CA ALA A 4 23.69 -1.72 13.21
C ALA A 4 23.32 -1.60 14.69
N LEU A 5 22.14 -1.06 14.99
CA LEU A 5 21.63 -1.00 16.35
C LEU A 5 21.51 -2.44 16.89
N SER A 6 21.87 -2.65 18.16
CA SER A 6 21.58 -3.92 18.81
C SER A 6 20.06 -4.21 18.75
N PRO A 7 19.64 -5.49 18.75
CA PRO A 7 18.22 -5.84 18.68
C PRO A 7 17.36 -5.15 19.75
N ALA A 8 17.89 -5.04 20.98
CA ALA A 8 17.23 -4.34 22.08
C ALA A 8 17.06 -2.83 21.81
N ASN A 9 18.10 -2.18 21.26
CA ASN A 9 18.05 -0.76 20.91
C ASN A 9 17.08 -0.50 19.74
N PHE A 10 16.97 -1.43 18.80
CA PHE A 10 16.00 -1.33 17.71
C PHE A 10 14.56 -1.44 18.21
N GLN A 11 14.26 -2.39 19.09
CA GLN A 11 12.94 -2.54 19.71
C GLN A 11 12.57 -1.30 20.53
N LEU A 12 13.51 -0.78 21.33
CA LEU A 12 13.31 0.43 22.12
C LEU A 12 13.04 1.65 21.23
N ARG A 13 13.80 1.81 20.14
CA ARG A 13 13.57 2.86 19.15
C ARG A 13 12.16 2.79 18.58
N ASN A 14 11.71 1.62 18.15
CA ASN A 14 10.37 1.45 17.59
C ASN A 14 9.27 1.70 18.63
N LYS A 15 9.45 1.29 19.89
CA LYS A 15 8.52 1.57 20.99
C LYS A 15 8.36 3.08 21.20
N ILE A 16 9.49 3.81 21.28
CA ILE A 16 9.49 5.27 21.44
C ILE A 16 8.80 5.96 20.25
N LEU A 17 9.13 5.56 19.01
CA LEU A 17 8.56 6.15 17.81
C LEU A 17 7.05 5.87 17.69
N SER A 18 6.61 4.67 18.05
CA SER A 18 5.21 4.27 18.06
C SER A 18 4.39 5.11 19.04
N GLU A 19 4.87 5.31 20.27
CA GLU A 19 4.19 6.18 21.24
C GLU A 19 4.22 7.65 20.80
N ALA A 20 5.37 8.13 20.31
CA ALA A 20 5.50 9.51 19.85
C ALA A 20 4.55 9.85 18.68
N ALA A 21 4.34 8.90 17.76
CA ALA A 21 3.43 9.08 16.63
C ALA A 21 1.99 9.43 17.07
N LYS A 22 1.55 8.93 18.23
CA LYS A 22 0.22 9.23 18.80
C LYS A 22 0.07 10.70 19.21
N HIS A 23 1.18 11.39 19.51
CA HIS A 23 1.19 12.77 19.98
C HIS A 23 1.39 13.81 18.87
N VAL A 24 1.82 13.39 17.67
CA VAL A 24 2.16 14.30 16.55
C VAL A 24 1.04 15.27 16.20
N ARG A 25 -0.23 14.85 16.30
CA ARG A 25 -1.38 15.74 16.04
C ARG A 25 -1.37 17.00 16.92
N LYS A 26 -0.88 16.88 18.15
CA LYS A 26 -0.83 17.97 19.14
C LYS A 26 0.51 18.70 19.12
N THR A 27 1.61 17.98 19.01
CA THR A 27 2.97 18.52 19.22
C THR A 27 3.75 18.79 17.93
N GLY A 28 3.26 18.30 16.80
CA GLY A 28 4.01 18.23 15.54
C GLY A 28 5.18 17.25 15.59
N PHE A 29 6.00 17.26 14.54
CA PHE A 29 7.22 16.46 14.41
C PHE A 29 8.39 17.11 15.17
N THR A 30 8.27 17.22 16.49
CA THR A 30 9.22 17.95 17.34
C THR A 30 9.73 17.10 18.49
N THR A 31 10.75 17.60 19.21
CA THR A 31 11.25 16.97 20.44
C THR A 31 10.21 16.96 21.57
N LEU A 32 9.14 17.74 21.48
CA LEU A 32 8.01 17.66 22.42
C LEU A 32 7.23 16.35 22.28
N ALA A 33 7.17 15.77 21.08
CA ALA A 33 6.58 14.44 20.89
C ALA A 33 7.41 13.35 21.59
N LEU A 34 8.74 13.51 21.60
CA LEU A 34 9.64 12.62 22.33
C LEU A 34 9.42 12.72 23.84
N THR A 35 9.34 13.92 24.40
CA THR A 35 9.11 14.09 25.85
C THR A 35 7.74 13.57 26.28
N ALA A 36 6.71 13.73 25.44
CA ALA A 36 5.41 13.12 25.67
C ALA A 36 5.48 11.59 25.67
N ALA A 37 6.14 10.99 24.67
CA ALA A 37 6.29 9.54 24.56
C ALA A 37 7.07 8.95 25.74
N LEU A 38 8.16 9.60 26.17
CA LEU A 38 8.98 9.14 27.29
C LEU A 38 8.22 9.17 28.63
N LYS A 39 7.32 10.14 28.82
CA LYS A 39 6.43 10.17 30.00
C LYS A 39 5.48 8.97 30.04
N THR A 40 5.06 8.46 28.89
CA THR A 40 4.16 7.30 28.80
C THR A 40 4.90 5.97 28.92
N ILE A 41 6.17 5.90 28.51
CA ILE A 41 6.95 4.66 28.49
C ILE A 41 7.52 4.30 29.88
N ASP A 42 7.44 5.21 30.86
CA ASP A 42 7.89 5.05 32.26
C ASP A 42 9.30 4.45 32.41
N ASP A 43 10.20 4.78 31.47
CA ASP A 43 11.60 4.38 31.52
C ASP A 43 12.46 5.52 32.08
N GLN A 44 12.44 5.67 33.41
CA GLN A 44 13.28 6.61 34.16
C GLN A 44 14.81 6.39 33.99
N LYS A 45 15.23 5.41 33.17
CA LYS A 45 16.64 5.01 32.97
C LYS A 45 17.24 5.36 31.60
N LEU A 46 16.48 6.01 30.71
CA LEU A 46 16.99 6.42 29.40
C LEU A 46 17.97 7.60 29.52
N LYS A 47 19.27 7.30 29.49
CA LYS A 47 20.33 8.32 29.44
C LYS A 47 20.27 9.10 28.12
N SER A 48 20.59 10.39 28.16
CA SER A 48 20.65 11.25 26.97
C SER A 48 21.61 10.71 25.89
N SER A 49 22.69 10.04 26.29
CA SER A 49 23.62 9.38 25.37
C SER A 49 22.98 8.23 24.58
N THR A 50 22.07 7.47 25.20
CA THR A 50 21.31 6.41 24.52
C THR A 50 20.38 7.01 23.47
N LEU A 51 19.69 8.11 23.77
CA LEU A 51 18.79 8.78 22.82
C LEU A 51 19.54 9.32 21.58
N VAL A 52 20.73 9.91 21.78
CA VAL A 52 21.58 10.36 20.66
C VAL A 52 22.01 9.18 19.79
N HIS A 53 22.35 8.04 20.39
CA HIS A 53 22.70 6.83 19.65
C HIS A 53 21.49 6.22 18.90
N LEU A 54 20.29 6.28 19.48
CA LEU A 54 19.06 5.77 18.86
C LEU A 54 18.61 6.64 17.67
N PHE A 55 18.87 7.94 17.73
CA PHE A 55 18.41 8.92 16.74
C PHE A 55 19.57 9.76 16.17
N SER A 56 20.53 9.10 15.52
CA SER A 56 21.76 9.73 15.01
C SER A 56 21.54 10.88 14.02
N ARG A 57 20.45 10.85 13.24
CA ARG A 57 20.05 11.93 12.31
C ARG A 57 19.05 12.92 12.92
N GLY A 58 18.72 12.75 14.19
CA GLY A 58 17.71 13.52 14.90
C GLY A 58 16.39 12.77 15.05
N PHE A 59 15.74 13.00 16.18
CA PHE A 59 14.45 12.41 16.51
C PHE A 59 13.31 12.85 15.55
N PRO A 60 13.17 14.14 15.18
CA PRO A 60 12.10 14.59 14.29
C PRO A 60 12.03 13.82 12.97
N ILE A 61 13.15 13.69 12.26
CA ILE A 61 13.19 12.95 10.99
C ILE A 61 12.95 11.45 11.21
N ALA A 62 13.46 10.85 12.28
CA ALA A 62 13.20 9.46 12.59
C ALA A 62 11.69 9.19 12.84
N LEU A 63 10.98 10.16 13.40
CA LEU A 63 9.53 10.11 13.60
C LEU A 63 8.77 10.26 12.28
N VAL A 64 9.19 11.17 11.39
CA VAL A 64 8.63 11.29 10.03
C VAL A 64 8.80 9.97 9.28
N GLU A 65 10.02 9.42 9.23
CA GLU A 65 10.32 8.14 8.57
C GLU A 65 9.47 7.00 9.14
N TYR A 66 9.26 6.96 10.45
CA TYR A 66 8.40 5.97 11.09
C TYR A 66 6.94 6.09 10.62
N VAL A 67 6.40 7.31 10.55
CA VAL A 67 5.04 7.55 10.05
C VAL A 67 4.91 7.18 8.57
N VAL A 68 5.90 7.52 7.74
CA VAL A 68 5.90 7.16 6.31
C VAL A 68 5.96 5.64 6.13
N LYS A 69 6.85 4.95 6.85
CA LYS A 69 6.98 3.49 6.77
C LYS A 69 5.76 2.75 7.30
N SER A 70 5.24 3.16 8.45
CA SER A 70 4.02 2.55 9.01
C SER A 70 2.82 2.75 8.09
N SER A 71 2.70 3.91 7.44
CA SER A 71 1.65 4.13 6.44
C SER A 71 1.89 3.39 5.12
N ASN A 72 3.13 3.20 4.67
CA ASN A 72 3.45 2.30 3.54
C ASN A 72 3.00 0.86 3.84
N GLN A 73 3.36 0.36 5.03
CA GLN A 73 3.00 -0.98 5.48
C GLN A 73 1.47 -1.16 5.57
N ALA A 74 0.75 -0.17 6.10
CA ALA A 74 -0.70 -0.19 6.15
C ALA A 74 -1.34 -0.21 4.75
N VAL A 75 -0.80 0.56 3.79
CA VAL A 75 -1.24 0.48 2.40
C VAL A 75 -0.98 -0.91 1.82
N GLN A 76 0.21 -1.48 2.03
CA GLN A 76 0.52 -2.82 1.55
C GLN A 76 -0.46 -3.87 2.08
N GLN A 77 -0.81 -3.81 3.37
CA GLN A 77 -1.79 -4.70 3.99
C GLN A 77 -3.16 -4.54 3.34
N GLU A 78 -3.61 -3.31 3.12
CA GLU A 78 -4.90 -3.03 2.47
C GLU A 78 -4.93 -3.55 1.02
N LEU A 79 -3.83 -3.40 0.28
CA LEU A 79 -3.70 -3.93 -1.07
C LEU A 79 -3.68 -5.47 -1.09
N GLU A 80 -2.99 -6.12 -0.16
CA GLU A 80 -3.01 -7.59 -0.06
C GLU A 80 -4.41 -8.10 0.30
N LEU A 81 -5.11 -7.43 1.22
CA LEU A 81 -6.48 -7.80 1.60
C LEU A 81 -7.47 -7.66 0.45
N THR A 82 -7.26 -6.69 -0.44
CA THR A 82 -8.20 -6.35 -1.52
C THR A 82 -7.86 -7.04 -2.85
N PHE A 83 -6.57 -7.14 -3.19
CA PHE A 83 -6.08 -7.51 -4.54
C PHE A 83 -5.15 -8.73 -4.53
N SER A 84 -5.05 -9.47 -3.42
CA SER A 84 -4.40 -10.79 -3.44
C SER A 84 -5.14 -11.76 -4.36
N LYS A 85 -4.43 -12.79 -4.83
CA LYS A 85 -5.04 -13.87 -5.63
C LYS A 85 -6.27 -14.44 -4.92
N ASP A 86 -6.14 -14.70 -3.62
CA ASP A 86 -7.21 -15.26 -2.81
C ASP A 86 -8.35 -14.26 -2.57
N ALA A 87 -8.07 -12.96 -2.45
CA ALA A 87 -9.13 -11.95 -2.36
C ALA A 87 -9.97 -11.89 -3.65
N VAL A 88 -9.32 -11.88 -4.81
CA VAL A 88 -10.02 -11.85 -6.11
C VAL A 88 -10.78 -13.14 -6.37
N VAL A 89 -10.18 -14.31 -6.09
CA VAL A 89 -10.89 -15.59 -6.23
C VAL A 89 -12.11 -15.65 -5.29
N ARG A 90 -12.00 -15.16 -4.05
CA ARG A 90 -13.15 -15.06 -3.13
C ARG A 90 -14.23 -14.11 -3.65
N SER A 91 -13.87 -12.98 -4.26
CA SER A 91 -14.88 -12.08 -4.82
C SER A 91 -15.60 -12.69 -6.02
N ILE A 92 -14.88 -13.47 -6.85
CA ILE A 92 -15.46 -14.24 -7.96
C ILE A 92 -16.39 -15.33 -7.42
N GLU A 93 -15.97 -16.09 -6.40
CA GLU A 93 -16.79 -17.12 -5.77
C GLU A 93 -18.12 -16.55 -5.26
N ALA A 94 -18.08 -15.39 -4.60
CA ALA A 94 -19.28 -14.70 -4.12
C ALA A 94 -20.18 -14.16 -5.25
N ASN A 95 -19.67 -14.02 -6.48
CA ASN A 95 -20.37 -13.44 -7.62
C ASN A 95 -20.29 -14.33 -8.87
N LEU A 96 -20.25 -15.66 -8.69
CA LEU A 96 -19.90 -16.59 -9.77
C LEU A 96 -20.81 -16.47 -10.99
N GLU A 97 -22.13 -16.33 -10.79
CA GLU A 97 -23.09 -16.18 -11.90
C GLU A 97 -22.79 -14.93 -12.73
N ASN A 98 -22.51 -13.80 -12.08
CA ASN A 98 -22.15 -12.55 -12.77
C ASN A 98 -20.79 -12.67 -13.46
N PHE A 99 -19.83 -13.38 -12.85
CA PHE A 99 -18.54 -13.64 -13.47
C PHE A 99 -18.67 -14.48 -14.74
N LEU A 100 -19.46 -15.55 -14.71
CA LEU A 100 -19.71 -16.39 -15.89
C LEU A 100 -20.51 -15.66 -16.97
N GLN A 101 -21.36 -14.69 -16.62
CA GLN A 101 -22.14 -13.89 -17.56
C GLN A 101 -21.41 -12.62 -18.05
N GLU A 102 -20.14 -12.42 -17.68
CA GLU A 102 -19.36 -11.22 -18.01
C GLU A 102 -19.95 -9.91 -17.45
N ARG A 103 -20.76 -10.03 -16.39
CA ARG A 103 -21.40 -8.92 -15.67
C ARG A 103 -20.63 -8.52 -14.40
N PHE A 104 -19.56 -9.26 -14.08
CA PHE A 104 -18.68 -8.95 -12.96
C PHE A 104 -17.44 -8.21 -13.47
N SER A 105 -17.22 -7.00 -12.97
CA SER A 105 -16.00 -6.25 -13.23
C SER A 105 -14.88 -6.76 -12.34
N LEU A 106 -13.86 -7.35 -12.94
CA LEU A 106 -12.62 -7.66 -12.23
C LEU A 106 -11.91 -6.38 -11.79
N PRO A 107 -11.15 -6.41 -10.68
CA PRO A 107 -10.30 -5.29 -10.30
C PRO A 107 -9.36 -4.89 -11.44
N THR A 108 -9.11 -3.60 -11.59
CA THR A 108 -8.22 -3.03 -12.61
C THR A 108 -6.97 -2.41 -11.99
N GLU A 109 -5.95 -2.13 -12.80
CA GLU A 109 -4.76 -1.38 -12.34
C GLU A 109 -5.18 -0.04 -11.69
N ARG A 110 -6.15 0.63 -12.28
CA ARG A 110 -6.74 1.87 -11.78
C ARG A 110 -7.28 1.71 -10.35
N ASP A 111 -8.01 0.63 -10.08
CA ASP A 111 -8.60 0.39 -8.75
C ASP A 111 -7.50 0.18 -7.69
N VAL A 112 -6.38 -0.45 -8.07
CA VAL A 112 -5.19 -0.58 -7.21
C VAL A 112 -4.60 0.79 -6.87
N VAL A 113 -4.37 1.63 -7.89
CA VAL A 113 -3.79 2.96 -7.71
C VAL A 113 -4.68 3.85 -6.85
N GLU A 114 -5.99 3.90 -7.16
CA GLU A 114 -6.95 4.67 -6.39
C GLU A 114 -6.95 4.23 -4.92
N LYS A 115 -7.04 2.91 -4.69
CA LYS A 115 -7.06 2.36 -3.32
C LYS A 115 -5.79 2.69 -2.56
N ALA A 116 -4.61 2.55 -3.19
CA ALA A 116 -3.32 2.84 -2.57
C ALA A 116 -3.21 4.32 -2.16
N LEU A 117 -3.52 5.24 -3.08
CA LEU A 117 -3.43 6.68 -2.84
C LEU A 117 -4.45 7.15 -1.80
N LEU A 118 -5.72 6.74 -1.92
CA LEU A 118 -6.75 7.13 -0.97
C LEU A 118 -6.46 6.60 0.45
N THR A 119 -5.97 5.36 0.57
CA THR A 119 -5.56 4.80 1.86
C THR A 119 -4.42 5.61 2.46
N LYS A 120 -3.41 5.95 1.65
CA LYS A 120 -2.27 6.78 2.07
C LYS A 120 -2.71 8.17 2.53
N ILE A 121 -3.63 8.81 1.79
CA ILE A 121 -4.22 10.11 2.15
C ILE A 121 -4.97 10.01 3.49
N GLU A 122 -5.82 9.01 3.68
CA GLU A 122 -6.58 8.88 4.93
C GLU A 122 -5.69 8.64 6.16
N LEU A 123 -4.56 7.93 5.99
CA LEU A 123 -3.58 7.71 7.05
C LEU A 123 -2.82 9.00 7.42
N LEU A 124 -2.48 9.83 6.43
CA LEU A 124 -1.69 11.05 6.62
C LEU A 124 -2.54 12.29 6.91
N ARG A 125 -3.81 12.31 6.50
CA ARG A 125 -4.77 13.41 6.70
C ARG A 125 -4.79 13.95 8.13
N PRO A 126 -4.81 13.13 9.20
CA PRO A 126 -4.83 13.66 10.56
C PRO A 126 -3.56 14.40 10.96
N LEU A 127 -2.48 14.26 10.19
CA LEU A 127 -1.18 14.89 10.40
C LEU A 127 -0.95 16.05 9.42
N ALA A 128 -1.91 16.34 8.51
CA ALA A 128 -1.75 17.29 7.41
C ALA A 128 -1.29 18.68 7.90
N ALA A 129 -1.84 19.18 9.01
CA ALA A 129 -1.46 20.48 9.58
C ALA A 129 0.03 20.58 9.96
N HIS A 130 0.65 19.47 10.35
CA HIS A 130 2.07 19.41 10.73
C HIS A 130 2.95 18.87 9.60
N TRP A 131 2.36 18.37 8.51
CA TRP A 131 3.08 17.72 7.42
C TRP A 131 4.01 18.67 6.63
N PRO A 132 3.77 19.99 6.49
CA PRO A 132 4.76 20.88 5.88
C PRO A 132 6.13 20.85 6.59
N SER A 133 6.12 20.73 7.93
CA SER A 133 7.36 20.59 8.70
C SER A 133 8.05 19.24 8.47
N ALA A 134 7.27 18.18 8.23
CA ALA A 134 7.81 16.87 7.86
C ALA A 134 8.46 16.91 6.48
N VAL A 135 7.80 17.51 5.49
CA VAL A 135 8.34 17.67 4.13
C VAL A 135 9.65 18.48 4.15
N ALA A 136 9.73 19.55 4.94
CA ALA A 136 10.97 20.31 5.09
C ALA A 136 12.13 19.44 5.64
N LEU A 137 11.86 18.55 6.59
CA LEU A 137 12.85 17.59 7.10
C LEU A 137 13.25 16.56 6.04
N GLU A 138 12.29 16.07 5.26
CA GLU A 138 12.51 15.09 4.19
C GLU A 138 13.33 15.63 3.01
N CYS A 139 13.15 16.92 2.68
CA CYS A 139 13.87 17.61 1.62
C CYS A 139 15.30 18.01 2.00
N CYS A 140 15.71 17.88 3.27
CA CYS A 140 17.09 18.13 3.66
C CYS A 140 18.04 17.17 2.91
N PRO A 141 19.18 17.64 2.36
CA PRO A 141 20.07 16.78 1.57
C PRO A 141 20.57 15.53 2.32
N SER A 142 20.76 15.63 3.63
CA SER A 142 21.15 14.50 4.49
C SER A 142 20.08 13.43 4.66
N ASN A 143 18.81 13.75 4.38
CA ASN A 143 17.65 12.88 4.53
C ASN A 143 17.09 12.42 3.18
N ALA A 144 17.31 13.17 2.10
CA ALA A 144 16.77 12.90 0.77
C ALA A 144 16.95 11.46 0.28
N PRO A 145 18.11 10.77 0.48
CA PRO A 145 18.24 9.37 0.08
C PRO A 145 17.26 8.44 0.79
N TYR A 146 17.02 8.67 2.09
CA TYR A 146 16.11 7.86 2.89
C TYR A 146 14.64 8.15 2.55
N THR A 147 14.31 9.42 2.30
CA THR A 147 13.00 9.82 1.77
C THR A 147 12.72 9.15 0.43
N ALA A 148 13.68 9.17 -0.49
CA ALA A 148 13.56 8.54 -1.80
C ALA A 148 13.36 7.02 -1.70
N MET A 149 14.05 6.35 -0.77
CA MET A 149 13.84 4.92 -0.50
C MET A 149 12.42 4.63 0.01
N ASN A 150 11.91 5.43 0.94
CA ASN A 150 10.55 5.25 1.47
C ASN A 150 9.47 5.53 0.41
N LEU A 151 9.71 6.51 -0.46
CA LEU A 151 8.83 6.79 -1.61
C LEU A 151 8.87 5.62 -2.62
N ALA A 152 10.06 5.14 -2.94
CA ALA A 152 10.25 4.00 -3.83
C ALA A 152 9.53 2.76 -3.31
N GLU A 153 9.59 2.48 -2.00
CA GLU A 153 8.86 1.36 -1.38
C GLU A 153 7.34 1.43 -1.62
N PHE A 154 6.74 2.61 -1.42
CA PHE A 154 5.31 2.80 -1.68
C PHE A 154 4.95 2.59 -3.16
N VAL A 155 5.76 3.19 -4.04
CA VAL A 155 5.55 3.15 -5.49
C VAL A 155 5.74 1.73 -6.03
N ASP A 156 6.81 1.06 -5.63
CA ASP A 156 7.13 -0.31 -6.06
C ASP A 156 6.09 -1.30 -5.53
N THR A 157 5.61 -1.12 -4.30
CA THR A 157 4.50 -1.91 -3.75
C THR A 157 3.23 -1.73 -4.57
N THR A 158 2.87 -0.49 -4.91
CA THR A 158 1.66 -0.22 -5.68
C THR A 158 1.77 -0.77 -7.11
N ALA A 159 2.89 -0.52 -7.79
CA ALA A 159 3.17 -1.06 -9.12
C ALA A 159 3.15 -2.59 -9.15
N TYR A 160 3.64 -3.23 -8.08
CA TYR A 160 3.60 -4.68 -7.93
C TYR A 160 2.17 -5.22 -7.93
N TYR A 161 1.25 -4.59 -7.19
CA TYR A 161 -0.16 -5.01 -7.21
C TYR A 161 -0.86 -4.68 -8.54
N MET A 162 -0.49 -3.59 -9.21
CA MET A 162 -1.02 -3.29 -10.55
C MET A 162 -0.66 -4.39 -11.55
N GLU A 163 0.62 -4.79 -11.62
CA GLU A 163 1.04 -5.90 -12.47
C GLU A 163 0.31 -7.20 -12.13
N ARG A 164 0.17 -7.49 -10.84
CA ARG A 164 -0.52 -8.69 -10.39
C ARG A 164 -1.97 -8.74 -10.83
N VAL A 165 -2.68 -7.62 -10.72
CA VAL A 165 -4.08 -7.52 -11.13
C VAL A 165 -4.21 -7.60 -12.65
N GLY A 166 -3.34 -6.91 -13.40
CA GLY A 166 -3.30 -7.01 -14.86
C GLY A 166 -3.09 -8.45 -15.34
N ALA A 167 -2.03 -9.11 -14.86
CA ALA A 167 -1.72 -10.50 -15.21
C ALA A 167 -2.82 -11.48 -14.75
N LEU A 168 -3.43 -11.23 -13.59
CA LEU A 168 -4.54 -12.05 -13.13
C LEU A 168 -5.75 -11.96 -14.06
N ASN A 169 -6.10 -10.77 -14.53
CA ASN A 169 -7.22 -10.57 -15.45
C ASN A 169 -7.00 -11.31 -16.78
N GLU A 170 -5.77 -11.26 -17.32
CA GLU A 170 -5.40 -12.00 -18.53
C GLU A 170 -5.56 -13.52 -18.37
N LEU A 171 -5.29 -14.05 -17.17
CA LEU A 171 -5.41 -15.48 -16.87
C LEU A 171 -6.85 -15.90 -16.54
N LEU A 172 -7.65 -14.99 -15.98
CA LEU A 172 -9.03 -15.27 -15.58
C LEU A 172 -9.98 -15.39 -16.77
N ASP A 173 -9.69 -14.76 -17.91
CA ASP A 173 -10.50 -14.90 -19.12
C ASP A 173 -10.50 -16.34 -19.69
N PRO A 174 -9.33 -16.99 -19.91
CA PRO A 174 -9.29 -18.42 -20.24
C PRO A 174 -9.97 -19.29 -19.19
N ALA A 175 -9.73 -19.01 -17.91
CA ALA A 175 -10.33 -19.77 -16.81
C ALA A 175 -11.87 -19.66 -16.80
N ARG A 176 -12.41 -18.47 -17.10
CA ARG A 176 -13.85 -18.22 -17.26
C ARG A 176 -14.42 -19.08 -18.36
N ARG A 177 -13.79 -19.15 -19.53
CA ARG A 177 -14.26 -19.97 -20.66
C ARG A 177 -14.32 -21.45 -20.30
N VAL A 178 -13.31 -21.97 -19.57
CA VAL A 178 -13.31 -23.36 -19.08
C VAL A 178 -14.43 -23.59 -18.06
N LEU A 179 -14.69 -22.63 -17.17
CA LEU A 179 -15.80 -22.72 -16.23
C LEU A 179 -17.16 -22.65 -16.93
N GLN A 180 -17.33 -21.79 -17.94
CA GLN A 180 -18.54 -21.71 -18.77
C GLN A 180 -18.78 -23.03 -19.51
N SER A 181 -17.77 -23.62 -20.13
CA SER A 181 -17.92 -24.91 -20.83
C SER A 181 -18.29 -26.04 -19.87
N LYS A 182 -17.72 -26.04 -18.65
CA LYS A 182 -18.10 -27.01 -17.60
C LYS A 182 -19.50 -26.77 -17.05
N ALA A 183 -19.92 -25.51 -16.90
CA ALA A 183 -21.26 -25.13 -16.48
C ALA A 183 -22.31 -25.52 -17.52
N MET A 184 -22.02 -25.36 -18.81
CA MET A 184 -22.89 -25.82 -19.91
C MET A 184 -22.99 -27.35 -19.94
N ALA A 185 -21.87 -28.06 -19.72
CA ALA A 185 -21.88 -29.52 -19.63
C ALA A 185 -22.63 -30.03 -18.39
N SER A 186 -22.57 -29.32 -17.26
CA SER A 186 -23.27 -29.72 -16.02
C SER A 186 -24.75 -29.33 -16.01
N HIS A 187 -25.15 -28.24 -16.69
CA HIS A 187 -26.57 -27.93 -16.93
C HIS A 187 -27.30 -29.01 -17.74
N LEU A 188 -26.57 -29.82 -18.52
CA LEU A 188 -27.13 -31.00 -19.18
C LEU A 188 -27.27 -32.21 -18.23
N GLN A 189 -26.73 -32.17 -17.00
CA GLN A 189 -26.72 -33.33 -16.10
C GLN A 189 -27.34 -33.12 -14.72
N PHE A 190 -27.32 -31.96 -14.06
CA PHE A 190 -27.93 -31.84 -12.72
C PHE A 190 -28.36 -30.41 -12.36
N ALA A 191 -29.66 -30.25 -12.10
CA ALA A 191 -30.22 -29.15 -11.33
C ALA A 191 -29.99 -29.43 -9.83
N GLY A 192 -28.93 -28.88 -9.24
CA GLY A 192 -28.62 -29.07 -7.82
C GLY A 192 -27.60 -28.10 -7.24
N THR A 193 -28.05 -27.34 -6.24
CA THR A 193 -27.30 -26.58 -5.20
C THR A 193 -26.18 -25.61 -5.63
N LYS A 194 -26.53 -24.31 -5.69
CA LYS A 194 -25.65 -23.16 -5.99
C LYS A 194 -24.36 -23.10 -5.16
N ASP A 195 -24.39 -23.50 -3.89
CA ASP A 195 -23.22 -23.41 -3.00
C ASP A 195 -22.09 -24.38 -3.39
N SER A 196 -22.43 -25.52 -3.97
CA SER A 196 -21.44 -26.53 -4.39
C SER A 196 -20.68 -26.11 -5.66
N ALA A 197 -21.35 -25.39 -6.55
CA ALA A 197 -20.76 -24.87 -7.79
C ALA A 197 -19.75 -23.74 -7.53
N GLY A 198 -20.03 -22.88 -6.55
CA GLY A 198 -19.11 -21.84 -6.08
C GLY A 198 -17.79 -22.40 -5.59
N VAL A 199 -17.86 -23.41 -4.71
CA VAL A 199 -16.68 -24.08 -4.12
C VAL A 199 -15.89 -24.88 -5.15
N ALA A 200 -16.56 -25.52 -6.11
CA ALA A 200 -15.90 -26.22 -7.21
C ALA A 200 -15.18 -25.24 -8.17
N ALA A 201 -15.78 -24.08 -8.44
CA ALA A 201 -15.15 -23.04 -9.26
C ALA A 201 -13.97 -22.40 -8.54
N SER A 202 -14.07 -22.11 -7.24
CA SER A 202 -13.00 -21.50 -6.46
C SER A 202 -11.80 -22.43 -6.29
N SER A 203 -12.02 -23.73 -6.06
CA SER A 203 -10.95 -24.75 -6.03
C SER A 203 -10.27 -24.93 -7.40
N PHE A 204 -11.03 -24.88 -8.50
CA PHE A 204 -10.47 -24.85 -9.85
C PHE A 204 -9.60 -23.61 -10.07
N LEU A 205 -10.09 -22.41 -9.77
CA LEU A 205 -9.35 -21.16 -9.96
C LEU A 205 -8.07 -21.13 -9.12
N LYS A 206 -8.13 -21.57 -7.85
CA LYS A 206 -6.94 -21.69 -6.99
C LYS A 206 -5.91 -22.64 -7.58
N SER A 207 -6.35 -23.78 -8.12
CA SER A 207 -5.47 -24.75 -8.77
C SER A 207 -4.89 -24.23 -10.08
N PHE A 208 -5.70 -23.53 -10.88
CA PHE A 208 -5.30 -22.94 -12.16
C PHE A 208 -4.27 -21.83 -11.99
N LEU A 209 -4.41 -21.02 -10.94
CA LEU A 209 -3.50 -19.90 -10.64
C LEU A 209 -2.31 -20.32 -9.75
N HIS A 210 -2.24 -21.59 -9.36
CA HIS A 210 -1.19 -22.10 -8.49
C HIS A 210 0.17 -22.06 -9.19
N GLY A 211 1.21 -21.59 -8.49
CA GLY A 211 2.57 -21.54 -9.02
C GLY A 211 2.85 -20.48 -10.09
N ILE A 212 1.85 -19.76 -10.58
CA ILE A 212 2.06 -18.72 -11.61
C ILE A 212 2.53 -17.41 -10.96
N PRO A 213 3.74 -16.89 -11.25
CA PRO A 213 4.15 -15.56 -10.83
C PRO A 213 3.33 -14.51 -11.58
N LEU A 214 2.64 -13.63 -10.86
CA LEU A 214 1.77 -12.59 -11.45
C LEU A 214 2.46 -11.23 -11.60
N SER A 215 3.68 -11.08 -11.12
CA SER A 215 4.48 -9.87 -11.34
C SER A 215 5.92 -10.28 -11.55
N SER A 216 6.54 -9.68 -12.56
CA SER A 216 7.96 -9.81 -12.88
C SER A 216 8.80 -8.70 -12.23
N GLY A 217 8.14 -7.69 -11.65
CA GLY A 217 8.77 -6.57 -11.01
C GLY A 217 9.59 -5.73 -12.00
N PRO A 218 10.71 -5.11 -11.58
CA PRO A 218 11.50 -4.25 -12.47
C PRO A 218 12.19 -5.00 -13.62
N HIS A 219 12.17 -6.33 -13.61
CA HIS A 219 12.85 -7.17 -14.58
C HIS A 219 11.87 -7.75 -15.60
N ALA A 220 12.22 -7.69 -16.88
CA ALA A 220 11.58 -8.44 -17.94
C ALA A 220 12.44 -9.68 -18.25
N GLY A 221 12.09 -10.82 -17.65
CA GLY A 221 12.82 -12.07 -17.85
C GLY A 221 14.23 -12.08 -17.24
N HIS A 222 15.18 -12.78 -17.89
CA HIS A 222 16.47 -13.14 -17.28
C HIS A 222 17.53 -12.00 -17.28
N SER A 223 17.30 -10.89 -18.00
CA SER A 223 18.24 -9.76 -18.04
C SER A 223 17.67 -8.43 -18.55
N GLY A 224 16.38 -8.38 -18.91
CA GLY A 224 15.73 -7.16 -19.42
C GLY A 224 15.23 -6.25 -18.31
N ILE A 225 15.22 -4.94 -18.57
CA ILE A 225 14.51 -3.96 -17.74
C ILE A 225 13.09 -3.83 -18.32
N SER A 226 12.05 -3.82 -17.48
CA SER A 226 10.67 -3.59 -17.93
C SER A 226 10.42 -2.08 -18.10
N PRO A 227 10.40 -1.50 -19.31
CA PRO A 227 10.15 -0.06 -19.48
C PRO A 227 8.77 0.35 -18.96
N LEU A 228 7.78 -0.55 -19.08
CA LEU A 228 6.43 -0.34 -18.56
C LEU A 228 6.42 -0.19 -17.03
N TRP A 229 7.25 -0.97 -16.31
CA TRP A 229 7.39 -0.84 -14.87
C TRP A 229 7.86 0.56 -14.48
N PHE A 230 8.90 1.08 -15.13
CA PHE A 230 9.41 2.42 -14.85
C PHE A 230 8.43 3.53 -15.24
N LEU A 231 7.66 3.35 -16.31
CA LEU A 231 6.59 4.27 -16.68
C LEU A 231 5.52 4.33 -15.57
N ARG A 232 5.04 3.17 -15.09
CA ARG A 232 4.10 3.08 -13.97
C ARG A 232 4.65 3.75 -12.71
N ARG A 233 5.92 3.52 -12.38
CA ARG A 233 6.59 4.20 -11.25
C ARG A 233 6.55 5.72 -11.40
N GLY A 234 6.87 6.24 -12.58
CA GLY A 234 6.83 7.67 -12.87
C GLY A 234 5.44 8.26 -12.69
N GLN A 235 4.41 7.61 -13.24
CA GLN A 235 3.01 8.02 -13.08
C GLN A 235 2.58 8.04 -11.61
N LEU A 236 2.94 6.99 -10.85
CA LEU A 236 2.65 6.89 -9.42
C LEU A 236 3.35 7.97 -8.58
N VAL A 237 4.61 8.26 -8.87
CA VAL A 237 5.35 9.35 -8.20
C VAL A 237 4.66 10.70 -8.44
N LEU A 238 4.25 10.97 -9.68
CA LEU A 238 3.57 12.22 -10.04
C LEU A 238 2.21 12.34 -9.34
N LEU A 239 1.41 11.26 -9.36
CA LEU A 239 0.11 11.19 -8.68
C LEU A 239 0.25 11.37 -7.18
N TYR A 240 1.19 10.64 -6.55
CA TYR A 240 1.44 10.76 -5.12
C TYR A 240 1.90 12.17 -4.75
N GLY A 241 2.83 12.75 -5.51
CA GLY A 241 3.29 14.12 -5.31
C GLY A 241 2.15 15.13 -5.38
N THR A 242 1.30 15.03 -6.41
CA THR A 242 0.16 15.93 -6.59
C THR A 242 -0.88 15.76 -5.49
N ALA A 243 -1.20 14.51 -5.11
CA ALA A 243 -2.13 14.23 -4.03
C ALA A 243 -1.63 14.76 -2.69
N MET A 244 -0.35 14.58 -2.37
CA MET A 244 0.26 15.09 -1.15
C MET A 244 0.32 16.62 -1.13
N SER A 245 0.71 17.27 -2.24
CA SER A 245 0.69 18.72 -2.36
C SER A 245 -0.72 19.29 -2.22
N SER A 246 -1.72 18.64 -2.81
CA SER A 246 -3.13 18.99 -2.63
C SER A 246 -3.55 18.87 -1.17
N LEU A 247 -3.21 17.75 -0.51
CA LEU A 247 -3.56 17.50 0.90
C LEU A 247 -3.03 18.59 1.84
N LEU A 248 -1.87 19.17 1.55
CA LEU A 248 -1.29 20.26 2.34
C LEU A 248 -2.10 21.56 2.26
N GLY A 249 -2.75 21.82 1.12
CA GLY A 249 -3.58 23.01 0.90
C GLY A 249 -5.07 22.77 1.12
N ASP A 250 -5.49 21.55 1.44
CA ASP A 250 -6.90 21.17 1.48
C ASP A 250 -7.58 21.58 2.79
N VAL A 251 -8.48 22.56 2.68
CA VAL A 251 -9.32 23.04 3.79
C VAL A 251 -10.70 22.39 3.83
N SER A 252 -11.01 21.52 2.87
CA SER A 252 -12.32 20.86 2.77
C SER A 252 -12.51 19.81 3.86
N ARG A 253 -13.79 19.53 4.19
CA ARG A 253 -14.13 18.55 5.21
C ARG A 253 -13.62 17.17 4.82
N ASN A 254 -12.80 16.58 5.68
CA ASN A 254 -12.18 15.27 5.47
C ASN A 254 -11.32 15.18 4.19
N ALA A 255 -10.69 16.28 3.75
CA ALA A 255 -9.91 16.33 2.51
C ALA A 255 -10.73 15.82 1.29
N ALA A 256 -11.98 16.26 1.17
CA ALA A 256 -12.86 15.88 0.08
C ALA A 256 -12.31 16.29 -1.28
N ASP A 257 -11.73 17.49 -1.38
CA ASP A 257 -11.21 18.03 -2.64
C ASP A 257 -9.98 17.24 -3.09
N THR A 258 -9.05 16.93 -2.19
CA THR A 258 -7.88 16.08 -2.49
C THR A 258 -8.30 14.69 -2.93
N ARG A 259 -9.31 14.09 -2.29
CA ARG A 259 -9.82 12.77 -2.69
C ARG A 259 -10.48 12.82 -4.06
N ALA A 260 -11.29 13.84 -4.35
CA ALA A 260 -11.91 14.03 -5.66
C ALA A 260 -10.87 14.25 -6.75
N LEU A 261 -9.87 15.10 -6.49
CA LEU A 261 -8.74 15.34 -7.38
C LEU A 261 -7.96 14.06 -7.64
N THR A 262 -7.66 13.29 -6.60
CA THR A 262 -6.95 12.01 -6.71
C THR A 262 -7.71 11.03 -7.61
N ARG A 263 -9.01 10.84 -7.38
CA ARG A 263 -9.83 9.97 -8.23
C ARG A 263 -9.85 10.42 -9.68
N LYS A 264 -10.01 11.73 -9.91
CA LYS A 264 -10.04 12.29 -11.27
C LYS A 264 -8.69 12.11 -11.98
N ALA A 265 -7.58 12.36 -11.28
CA ALA A 265 -6.24 12.20 -11.82
C ALA A 265 -5.93 10.73 -12.13
N VAL A 266 -6.32 9.81 -11.24
CA VAL A 266 -6.20 8.36 -11.47
C VAL A 266 -6.98 7.94 -12.71
N ASN A 267 -8.26 8.32 -12.83
CA ASN A 267 -9.09 8.05 -14.01
C ASN A 267 -8.55 8.65 -15.33
N THR A 268 -7.67 9.65 -15.24
CA THR A 268 -7.10 10.29 -16.44
C THR A 268 -5.81 9.59 -16.88
N LEU A 269 -5.07 8.97 -15.94
CA LEU A 269 -3.78 8.34 -16.21
C LEU A 269 -3.86 6.81 -16.37
N PHE A 270 -4.93 6.19 -15.86
CA PHE A 270 -5.22 4.75 -15.89
C PHE A 270 -6.68 4.50 -16.25
#